data_AF-A0A928WKN3-F1
#
_entry.id   AF-A0A928WKN3-F1
#
_cell.length_a   1.000
_cell.length_b   1.000
_cell.length_c   1.000
_cell.angle_alpha   90.00
_cell.angle_beta   90.00
_cell.angle_gamma   90.00
#
_symmetry.space_group_name_H-M   'P 1'
#
loop_
_entity.id
_entity.type
_entity.pdbx_description
1 polymer ?
#
loop_
_entity_poly.entity_id
_entity_poly.type
_entity_poly.pdbx_seq_one_letter_code
_entity_poly.pdbx_strand_id
1 'polypeptide(L)'
;MTTLISLDTNFQSQLSQVLLEVTNRQDLSQHPFVQRFARGEFSQNAIRQFAIKMLPGSNRFNMAFLKVASKMDSYLARTIMLENAFTEHGELNPDKAHVALFMRFMKGIGCPKIDINADDGAFRIPALRFKKFEFCDDEPIVRSLGRFAAIEQVLPGVFINYIEGLRKIFKGIDDHTIEYFHIHCYLDPEHTNELIQVAQMYVKSEKDVELFSDGVQDMIQSIADMFVWLDENLEKEAVA
;
A
#
# COMPACT_ATOMS: atom_id res chain seq x y z
N MET A 1 -2.76 -3.88 -37.31
CA MET A 1 -3.39 -5.14 -36.85
C MET A 1 -2.74 -5.51 -35.55
N THR A 2 -3.35 -5.09 -34.45
CA THR A 2 -2.86 -5.36 -33.09
C THR A 2 -3.37 -6.75 -32.72
N THR A 3 -2.45 -7.70 -32.53
CA THR A 3 -2.78 -9.05 -32.10
C THR A 3 -3.31 -8.96 -30.67
N LEU A 4 -4.64 -8.91 -30.51
CA LEU A 4 -5.31 -9.16 -29.25
C LEU A 4 -4.98 -10.61 -28.87
N ILE A 5 -4.01 -10.77 -27.98
CA ILE A 5 -3.81 -12.02 -27.26
C ILE A 5 -5.15 -12.29 -26.56
N SER A 6 -5.85 -13.33 -26.98
CA SER A 6 -7.04 -13.84 -26.30
C SER A 6 -6.61 -14.36 -24.94
N LEU A 7 -6.49 -13.43 -23.97
CA LEU A 7 -6.30 -13.75 -22.57
C LEU A 7 -7.47 -14.63 -22.13
N ASP A 8 -7.17 -15.76 -21.51
CA ASP A 8 -8.19 -16.65 -20.95
C ASP A 8 -8.92 -15.87 -19.84
N THR A 9 -10.12 -15.39 -20.15
CA THR A 9 -10.92 -14.52 -19.27
C THR A 9 -11.24 -15.19 -17.93
N ASN A 10 -11.07 -16.51 -17.86
CA ASN A 10 -11.25 -17.30 -16.64
C ASN A 10 -10.29 -16.88 -15.51
N PHE A 11 -8.98 -16.77 -15.79
CA PHE A 11 -8.00 -16.46 -14.74
C PHE A 11 -8.12 -15.03 -14.20
N GLN A 12 -8.47 -14.05 -15.05
CA GLN A 12 -8.70 -12.68 -14.57
C GLN A 12 -9.82 -12.63 -13.52
N SER A 13 -10.93 -13.30 -13.82
CA SER A 13 -12.07 -13.39 -12.92
C SER A 13 -11.72 -14.14 -11.64
N GLN A 14 -10.99 -15.25 -11.72
CA GLN A 14 -10.51 -15.99 -10.55
C GLN A 14 -9.61 -15.14 -9.65
N LEU A 15 -8.62 -14.44 -10.22
CA LEU A 15 -7.71 -13.56 -9.47
C LEU A 15 -8.48 -12.43 -8.76
N SER A 16 -9.41 -11.79 -9.48
CA SER A 16 -10.25 -10.73 -8.93
C SER A 16 -11.14 -11.27 -7.79
N GLN A 17 -11.73 -12.45 -7.99
CA GLN A 17 -12.57 -13.10 -6.97
C GLN A 17 -11.78 -13.44 -5.72
N VAL A 18 -10.58 -14.04 -5.87
CA VAL A 18 -9.69 -14.36 -4.74
C VAL A 18 -9.32 -13.10 -3.97
N LEU A 19 -8.93 -12.03 -4.68
CA LEU A 19 -8.58 -10.75 -4.05
C LEU A 19 -9.75 -10.24 -3.20
N LEU A 20 -10.94 -10.12 -3.81
CA LEU A 20 -12.14 -9.63 -3.13
C LEU A 20 -12.58 -10.53 -1.97
N GLU A 21 -12.51 -11.85 -2.13
CA GLU A 21 -12.89 -12.78 -1.06
C GLU A 21 -12.00 -12.59 0.18
N VAL A 22 -10.68 -12.52 -0.01
CA VAL A 22 -9.74 -12.34 1.10
C VAL A 22 -9.91 -10.97 1.75
N THR A 23 -10.01 -9.89 0.96
CA THR A 23 -10.14 -8.53 1.50
C THR A 23 -11.50 -8.26 2.14
N ASN A 24 -12.57 -8.90 1.67
CA ASN A 24 -13.89 -8.80 2.31
C ASN A 24 -14.00 -9.64 3.58
N ARG A 25 -13.34 -10.81 3.63
CA ARG A 25 -13.30 -11.65 4.83
C ARG A 25 -12.58 -10.93 5.99
N GLN A 26 -11.60 -10.10 5.67
CA GLN A 26 -10.85 -9.29 6.62
C GLN A 26 -10.82 -7.84 6.17
N ASP A 27 -11.96 -7.16 6.33
CA ASP A 27 -12.08 -5.75 6.01
C ASP A 27 -11.24 -4.90 6.98
N LEU A 28 -10.07 -4.50 6.52
CA LEU A 28 -9.12 -3.69 7.30
C LEU A 28 -9.64 -2.28 7.59
N SER A 29 -10.65 -1.77 6.87
CA SER A 29 -11.29 -0.50 7.21
C SER A 29 -12.02 -0.58 8.55
N GLN A 30 -12.50 -1.77 8.93
CA GLN A 30 -13.18 -2.03 10.21
C GLN A 30 -12.22 -2.42 11.34
N HIS A 31 -10.91 -2.47 11.08
CA HIS A 31 -9.93 -2.83 12.10
C HIS A 31 -9.97 -1.84 13.28
N PRO A 32 -9.86 -2.29 14.56
CA PRO A 32 -9.93 -1.41 15.74
C PRO A 32 -9.04 -0.17 15.67
N PHE A 33 -7.79 -0.33 15.24
CA PHE A 33 -6.87 0.78 14.97
C PHE A 33 -7.44 1.83 14.01
N VAL A 34 -7.99 1.40 12.87
CA VAL A 34 -8.51 2.29 11.83
C VAL A 34 -9.77 3.01 12.33
N GLN A 35 -10.65 2.30 13.03
CA GLN A 35 -11.84 2.88 13.64
C GLN A 35 -11.50 3.87 14.76
N ARG A 36 -10.49 3.58 15.58
CA ARG A 36 -9.95 4.52 16.58
C ARG A 36 -9.35 5.77 15.92
N PHE A 37 -8.62 5.58 14.82
CA PHE A 37 -8.11 6.68 14.01
C PHE A 37 -9.26 7.56 13.51
N ALA A 38 -10.27 6.98 12.87
CA ALA A 38 -11.44 7.69 12.33
C ALA A 38 -12.20 8.48 13.40
N ARG A 39 -12.31 7.96 14.62
CA ARG A 39 -12.93 8.66 15.75
C ARG A 39 -12.10 9.84 16.28
N GLY A 40 -10.84 9.95 15.85
CA GLY A 40 -9.94 11.03 16.26
C GLY A 40 -9.38 10.83 17.68
N GLU A 41 -9.25 9.57 18.11
CA GLU A 41 -8.89 9.21 19.49
C GLU A 41 -7.37 9.10 19.73
N PHE A 42 -6.55 9.37 18.71
CA PHE A 42 -5.10 9.49 18.86
C PHE A 42 -4.68 10.92 19.13
N SER A 43 -3.67 11.10 19.97
CA SER A 43 -3.00 12.38 20.16
C SER A 43 -2.30 12.83 18.88
N GLN A 44 -2.11 14.15 18.72
CA GLN A 44 -1.34 14.67 17.58
C GLN A 44 0.09 14.11 17.56
N ASN A 45 0.71 13.89 18.73
CA ASN A 45 2.05 13.30 18.82
C ASN A 45 2.03 11.83 18.36
N ALA A 46 1.01 11.06 18.71
CA ALA A 46 0.84 9.71 18.17
C ALA A 46 0.74 9.72 16.64
N ILE A 47 -0.04 10.61 16.04
CA ILE A 47 -0.11 10.71 14.57
C ILE A 47 1.22 11.13 13.94
N ARG A 48 1.99 12.03 14.58
CA ARG A 48 3.35 12.35 14.12
C ARG A 48 4.26 11.13 14.16
N GLN A 49 4.20 10.33 15.22
CA GLN A 49 4.95 9.08 15.31
C GLN A 49 4.51 8.04 14.27
N PHE A 50 3.22 7.96 13.99
CA PHE A 50 2.69 7.14 12.90
C PHE A 50 3.33 7.56 11.58
N ALA A 51 3.30 8.85 11.27
CA ALA A 51 3.87 9.35 10.02
C ALA A 51 5.38 9.10 9.92
N ILE A 52 6.14 9.33 11.00
CA ILE A 52 7.58 9.03 11.05
C ILE A 52 7.85 7.56 10.76
N LYS A 53 7.04 6.65 11.32
CA LYS A 53 7.16 5.22 11.04
C LYS A 53 6.78 4.89 9.60
N MET A 54 5.73 5.48 9.03
CA MET A 54 5.25 5.06 7.70
C MET A 54 6.11 5.58 6.54
N LEU A 55 6.76 6.74 6.68
CA LEU A 55 7.50 7.39 5.58
C LEU A 55 8.54 6.47 4.91
N PRO A 56 9.45 5.77 5.64
CA PRO A 56 10.42 4.88 4.99
C PRO A 56 9.79 3.68 4.28
N GLY A 57 8.59 3.26 4.71
CA GLY A 57 7.81 2.22 4.03
C GLY A 57 7.31 2.69 2.66
N SER A 58 6.76 3.91 2.57
CA SER A 58 6.26 4.49 1.31
C SER A 58 7.35 4.55 0.23
N ASN A 59 8.59 4.89 0.60
CA ASN A 59 9.72 4.85 -0.34
C ASN A 59 10.09 3.41 -0.76
N ARG A 60 10.09 2.46 0.18
CA ARG A 60 10.42 1.06 -0.09
C ARG A 60 9.39 0.35 -0.98
N PHE A 61 8.11 0.72 -0.88
CA PHE A 61 7.06 0.24 -1.78
C PHE A 61 7.44 0.49 -3.25
N ASN A 62 7.79 1.72 -3.60
CA ASN A 62 8.20 2.11 -4.95
C ASN A 62 9.44 1.35 -5.44
N MET A 63 10.46 1.22 -4.58
CA MET A 63 11.66 0.46 -4.91
C MET A 63 11.36 -1.02 -5.17
N ALA A 64 10.48 -1.61 -4.37
CA ALA A 64 10.06 -2.99 -4.54
C ALA A 64 9.26 -3.20 -5.82
N PHE A 65 8.36 -2.26 -6.16
CA PHE A 65 7.57 -2.30 -7.37
C PHE A 65 8.47 -2.35 -8.62
N LEU A 66 9.46 -1.45 -8.69
CA LEU A 66 10.47 -1.43 -9.76
C LEU A 66 11.30 -2.72 -9.81
N LYS A 67 11.68 -3.27 -8.64
CA LYS A 67 12.39 -4.55 -8.58
C LYS A 67 11.57 -5.68 -9.19
N VAL A 68 10.29 -5.80 -8.85
CA VAL A 68 9.41 -6.85 -9.40
C VAL A 68 9.18 -6.64 -10.90
N ALA A 69 8.96 -5.39 -11.34
CA ALA A 69 8.82 -5.07 -12.75
C ALA A 69 10.06 -5.48 -13.58
N SER A 70 11.27 -5.33 -13.04
CA SER A 70 12.51 -5.72 -13.72
C SER A 70 12.64 -7.23 -13.97
N LYS A 71 11.92 -8.08 -13.22
CA LYS A 71 11.94 -9.54 -13.36
C LYS A 71 10.97 -10.06 -14.44
N MET A 72 10.09 -9.21 -14.96
CA MET A 72 9.08 -9.59 -15.94
C MET A 72 9.70 -9.73 -17.34
N ASP A 73 9.48 -10.85 -18.00
CA ASP A 73 9.90 -11.13 -19.39
C ASP A 73 9.04 -10.41 -20.43
N SER A 74 7.73 -10.29 -20.19
CA SER A 74 6.77 -9.60 -21.05
C SER A 74 6.97 -8.08 -21.01
N TYR A 75 7.26 -7.47 -22.16
CA TYR A 75 7.34 -6.01 -22.25
C TYR A 75 5.99 -5.32 -22.01
N LEU A 76 4.88 -6.00 -22.32
CA LEU A 76 3.53 -5.48 -22.05
C LEU A 76 3.28 -5.38 -20.54
N ALA A 77 3.65 -6.43 -19.79
CA ALA A 77 3.56 -6.41 -18.33
C ALA A 77 4.45 -5.31 -17.74
N ARG A 78 5.70 -5.18 -18.21
CA ARG A 78 6.58 -4.09 -17.79
C ARG A 78 6.02 -2.71 -18.11
N THR A 79 5.33 -2.54 -19.23
CA THR A 79 4.74 -1.25 -19.61
C THR A 79 3.65 -0.83 -18.63
N ILE A 80 2.75 -1.76 -18.26
CA ILE A 80 1.70 -1.50 -17.27
C ILE A 80 2.30 -1.17 -15.91
N MET A 81 3.29 -1.95 -15.45
CA MET A 81 3.97 -1.67 -14.19
C MET A 81 4.73 -0.33 -14.22
N LEU A 82 5.30 0.06 -15.36
CA LEU A 82 5.97 1.36 -15.47
C LEU A 82 5.00 2.53 -15.48
N GLU A 83 3.78 2.36 -16.01
CA GLU A 83 2.72 3.38 -15.92
C GLU A 83 2.33 3.61 -14.46
N ASN A 84 2.12 2.53 -13.71
CA ASN A 84 1.88 2.60 -12.26
C ASN A 84 3.04 3.26 -11.50
N ALA A 85 4.29 2.88 -11.82
CA ALA A 85 5.45 3.56 -11.21
C ALA A 85 5.55 5.04 -11.63
N PHE A 86 5.10 5.40 -12.83
CA PHE A 86 5.07 6.76 -13.33
C PHE A 86 4.06 7.62 -12.55
N THR A 87 2.85 7.11 -12.28
CA THR A 87 1.85 7.78 -11.44
C THR A 87 2.36 7.94 -10.01
N GLU A 88 2.91 6.89 -9.40
CA GLU A 88 3.50 6.92 -8.04
C GLU A 88 4.65 7.95 -7.89
N HIS A 89 5.42 8.17 -8.95
CA HIS A 89 6.47 9.19 -9.02
C HIS A 89 5.96 10.57 -9.49
N GLY A 90 4.65 10.80 -9.39
CA GLY A 90 4.03 12.08 -9.65
C GLY A 90 4.12 12.52 -11.11
N GLU A 91 4.04 11.56 -12.03
CA GLU A 91 4.19 11.80 -13.47
C GLU A 91 5.52 12.47 -13.82
N LEU A 92 6.60 12.03 -13.14
CA LEU A 92 7.95 12.60 -13.20
C LEU A 92 8.07 14.04 -12.68
N ASN A 93 7.08 14.53 -11.94
CA ASN A 93 7.21 15.72 -11.12
C ASN A 93 7.56 15.31 -9.67
N PRO A 94 8.80 15.57 -9.20
CA PRO A 94 9.23 15.16 -7.87
C PRO A 94 8.39 15.73 -6.72
N ASP A 95 7.77 16.89 -6.90
CA ASP A 95 6.91 17.51 -5.88
C ASP A 95 5.54 16.83 -5.78
N LYS A 96 5.16 16.07 -6.82
CA LYS A 96 3.92 15.29 -6.89
C LYS A 96 4.10 13.81 -6.56
N ALA A 97 5.35 13.32 -6.49
CA ALA A 97 5.62 11.94 -6.11
C ALA A 97 4.93 11.62 -4.78
N HIS A 98 4.33 10.44 -4.67
CA HIS A 98 3.48 10.11 -3.51
C HIS A 98 4.26 10.23 -2.19
N VAL A 99 5.53 9.81 -2.16
CA VAL A 99 6.42 10.02 -1.01
C VAL A 99 6.62 11.50 -0.66
N ALA A 100 6.67 12.39 -1.65
CA ALA A 100 6.75 13.84 -1.45
C ALA A 100 5.45 14.41 -0.87
N LEU A 101 4.30 13.90 -1.33
CA LEU A 101 2.99 14.24 -0.75
C LEU A 101 2.89 13.79 0.71
N PHE A 102 3.42 12.61 1.04
CA PHE A 102 3.49 12.13 2.42
C PHE A 102 4.41 13.00 3.30
N MET A 103 5.57 13.42 2.76
CA MET A 103 6.44 14.38 3.45
C MET A 103 5.77 15.74 3.65
N ARG A 104 4.95 16.21 2.70
CA ARG A 104 4.16 17.43 2.86
C ARG A 104 3.11 17.27 3.97
N PHE A 105 2.41 16.13 4.03
CA PHE A 105 1.54 15.81 5.15
C PHE A 105 2.29 15.91 6.49
N MET A 106 3.48 15.30 6.59
CA MET A 106 4.33 15.37 7.77
C MET A 106 4.71 16.81 8.14
N LYS A 107 5.04 17.67 7.16
CA LYS A 107 5.30 19.10 7.39
C LYS A 107 4.06 19.80 7.96
N GLY A 108 2.90 19.57 7.35
CA GLY A 108 1.64 20.22 7.75
C GLY A 108 1.17 19.86 9.15
N ILE A 109 1.44 18.62 9.62
CA ILE A 109 1.14 18.23 11.02
C ILE A 109 2.27 18.59 12.01
N GLY A 110 3.38 19.14 11.54
CA GLY A 110 4.50 19.56 12.38
C GLY A 110 5.36 18.40 12.90
N CYS A 111 5.67 17.41 12.06
CA CYS A 111 6.63 16.36 12.42
C CYS A 111 8.04 16.96 12.67
N PRO A 112 8.72 16.59 13.76
CA PRO A 112 10.03 17.16 14.12
C PRO A 112 11.18 16.65 13.23
N LYS A 113 11.01 15.45 12.64
CA LYS A 113 11.98 14.84 11.73
C LYS A 113 11.25 14.22 10.55
N ILE A 114 11.72 14.52 9.34
CA ILE A 114 11.23 13.95 8.08
C ILE A 114 12.45 13.41 7.34
N ASP A 115 12.56 12.08 7.32
CA ASP A 115 13.73 11.38 6.81
C ASP A 115 13.28 10.03 6.24
N ILE A 116 13.30 9.93 4.91
CA ILE A 116 12.87 8.73 4.18
C ILE A 116 13.74 7.50 4.48
N ASN A 117 14.93 7.70 5.07
CA ASN A 117 15.88 6.65 5.40
C ASN A 117 15.96 6.40 6.91
N ALA A 118 15.06 6.99 7.71
CA ALA A 118 15.03 6.76 9.15
C ALA A 118 14.76 5.28 9.47
N ASP A 119 15.33 4.79 10.58
CA ASP A 119 14.94 3.50 11.13
C ASP A 119 13.51 3.59 11.66
N ASP A 120 12.61 2.85 11.00
CA ASP A 120 11.20 2.80 11.30
C ASP A 120 10.80 1.55 12.10
N GLY A 121 11.80 0.75 12.52
CA GLY A 121 11.64 -0.49 13.25
C GLY A 121 11.19 -1.68 12.42
N ALA A 122 10.99 -1.55 11.10
CA ALA A 122 10.44 -2.62 10.25
C ALA A 122 11.25 -3.91 10.31
N PHE A 123 12.58 -3.82 10.46
CA PHE A 123 13.50 -4.97 10.50
C PHE A 123 13.58 -5.65 11.87
N ARG A 124 13.17 -4.98 12.94
CA ARG A 124 13.32 -5.41 14.35
C ARG A 124 11.99 -5.75 15.03
N ILE A 125 10.89 -5.16 14.58
CA ILE A 125 9.55 -5.39 15.12
C ILE A 125 8.79 -6.31 14.16
N PRO A 126 8.53 -7.58 14.51
CA PRO A 126 7.90 -8.55 13.61
C PRO A 126 6.55 -8.10 13.05
N ALA A 127 5.76 -7.38 13.84
CA ALA A 127 4.47 -6.83 13.45
C ALA A 127 4.57 -5.74 12.36
N LEU A 128 5.75 -5.13 12.17
CA LEU A 128 5.98 -4.10 11.15
C LEU A 128 6.53 -4.68 9.84
N ARG A 129 6.50 -6.02 9.65
CA ARG A 129 7.07 -6.68 8.46
C ARG A 129 6.48 -6.20 7.14
N PHE A 130 5.22 -5.78 7.13
CA PHE A 130 4.56 -5.15 5.97
C PHE A 130 5.45 -4.06 5.33
N LYS A 131 6.00 -3.19 6.18
CA LYS A 131 6.73 -1.99 5.76
C LYS A 131 8.10 -2.29 5.17
N LYS A 132 8.59 -3.52 5.32
CA LYS A 132 9.88 -3.93 4.76
C LYS A 132 9.88 -3.86 3.23
N PHE A 133 8.74 -4.17 2.62
CA PHE A 133 8.62 -4.38 1.17
C PHE A 133 9.79 -5.22 0.62
N GLU A 134 10.18 -6.26 1.38
CA GLU A 134 11.21 -7.20 0.97
C GLU A 134 10.59 -8.25 0.04
N PHE A 135 11.32 -8.53 -1.05
CA PHE A 135 10.99 -9.52 -2.06
C PHE A 135 12.25 -10.34 -2.36
N CYS A 136 12.15 -11.65 -2.18
CA CYS A 136 13.23 -12.58 -2.50
C CYS A 136 13.41 -12.67 -4.01
N ASP A 137 14.65 -12.85 -4.47
CA ASP A 137 14.95 -12.92 -5.91
C ASP A 137 14.30 -14.15 -6.57
N ASP A 138 14.07 -15.21 -5.81
CA ASP A 138 13.38 -16.44 -6.20
C ASP A 138 11.86 -16.43 -5.94
N GLU A 139 11.31 -15.34 -5.38
CA GLU A 139 9.85 -15.23 -5.17
C GLU A 139 9.12 -15.28 -6.52
N PRO A 140 8.08 -16.14 -6.66
CA PRO A 140 7.23 -16.16 -7.85
C PRO A 140 6.55 -14.82 -8.09
N ILE A 141 6.63 -14.30 -9.32
CA ILE A 141 6.07 -12.99 -9.69
C ILE A 141 4.58 -12.88 -9.33
N VAL A 142 3.81 -13.94 -9.54
CA VAL A 142 2.37 -13.98 -9.21
C VAL A 142 2.09 -13.77 -7.71
N ARG A 143 2.96 -14.26 -6.82
CA ARG A 143 2.86 -14.03 -5.37
C ARG A 143 3.12 -12.56 -5.05
N SER A 144 4.16 -11.97 -5.65
CA SER A 144 4.48 -10.55 -5.47
C SER A 144 3.36 -9.64 -5.98
N LEU A 145 2.73 -9.99 -7.10
CA LEU A 145 1.58 -9.25 -7.64
C LEU A 145 0.36 -9.36 -6.72
N GLY A 146 0.11 -10.52 -6.10
CA GLY A 146 -0.93 -10.67 -5.07
C GLY A 146 -0.70 -9.76 -3.88
N ARG A 147 0.57 -9.63 -3.43
CA ARG A 147 0.95 -8.71 -2.35
C ARG A 147 0.66 -7.26 -2.72
N PHE A 148 1.02 -6.80 -3.91
CA PHE A 148 0.73 -5.43 -4.35
C PHE A 148 -0.77 -5.18 -4.51
N ALA A 149 -1.49 -6.10 -5.16
CA ALA A 149 -2.92 -5.97 -5.38
C ALA A 149 -3.70 -5.88 -4.06
N ALA A 150 -3.27 -6.62 -3.04
CA ALA A 150 -3.86 -6.52 -1.70
C ALA A 150 -3.69 -5.14 -1.07
N ILE A 151 -2.57 -4.46 -1.28
CA ILE A 151 -2.32 -3.11 -0.75
C ILE A 151 -3.25 -2.11 -1.40
N GLU A 152 -3.19 -2.02 -2.74
CA GLU A 152 -4.00 -1.10 -3.53
C GLU A 152 -5.50 -1.33 -3.32
N GLN A 153 -5.92 -2.58 -3.09
CA GLN A 153 -7.32 -2.91 -2.84
C GLN A 153 -7.84 -2.40 -1.48
N VAL A 154 -7.00 -2.37 -0.43
CA VAL A 154 -7.45 -2.07 0.94
C VAL A 154 -7.14 -0.65 1.41
N LEU A 155 -6.08 -0.02 0.89
CA LEU A 155 -5.69 1.32 1.31
C LEU A 155 -6.79 2.38 1.08
N PRO A 156 -7.58 2.38 -0.02
CA PRO A 156 -8.68 3.34 -0.19
C PRO A 156 -9.66 3.35 1.00
N GLY A 157 -10.10 2.17 1.44
CA GLY A 157 -11.03 2.05 2.58
C GLY A 157 -10.42 2.52 3.90
N VAL A 158 -9.12 2.25 4.10
CA VAL A 158 -8.38 2.72 5.28
C VAL A 158 -8.17 4.24 5.24
N PHE A 159 -7.82 4.80 4.08
CA PHE A 159 -7.50 6.21 3.93
C PHE A 159 -8.72 7.12 4.01
N ILE A 160 -9.90 6.66 3.60
CA ILE A 160 -11.17 7.36 3.89
C ILE A 160 -11.32 7.59 5.41
N ASN A 161 -11.05 6.56 6.22
CA ASN A 161 -11.11 6.63 7.68
C ASN A 161 -10.00 7.55 8.24
N TYR A 162 -8.80 7.52 7.66
CA TYR A 162 -7.71 8.41 8.09
C TYR A 162 -8.03 9.88 7.79
N ILE A 163 -8.58 10.19 6.62
CA ILE A 163 -9.00 11.56 6.26
C ILE A 163 -10.00 12.10 7.28
N GLU A 164 -11.00 11.29 7.66
CA GLU A 164 -11.97 11.65 8.70
C GLU A 164 -11.30 11.93 10.05
N GLY A 165 -10.43 11.02 10.49
CA GLY A 165 -9.70 11.17 11.75
C GLY A 165 -8.75 12.37 11.78
N LEU A 166 -8.00 12.60 10.70
CA LEU A 166 -7.05 13.71 10.58
C LEU A 166 -7.77 15.06 10.73
N ARG A 167 -8.94 15.22 10.12
CA ARG A 167 -9.75 16.45 10.25
C ARG A 167 -10.26 16.69 11.68
N LYS A 168 -10.48 15.63 12.46
CA LYS A 168 -10.85 15.72 13.89
C LYS A 168 -9.64 16.06 14.78
N ILE A 169 -8.51 15.40 14.53
CA ILE A 169 -7.28 15.50 15.34
C ILE A 169 -6.53 16.83 15.09
N PHE A 170 -6.48 17.26 13.83
CA PHE A 170 -5.83 18.50 13.38
C PHE A 170 -6.88 19.47 12.84
N LYS A 171 -7.47 20.27 13.74
CA LYS A 171 -8.50 21.25 13.36
C LYS A 171 -7.97 22.22 12.29
N GLY A 172 -8.68 22.28 11.17
CA GLY A 172 -8.35 23.17 10.05
C GLY A 172 -7.29 22.63 9.10
N ILE A 173 -6.90 21.35 9.20
CA ILE A 173 -6.06 20.71 8.20
C ILE A 173 -6.75 20.78 6.83
N ASP A 174 -6.02 21.27 5.82
CA ASP A 174 -6.55 21.44 4.47
C ASP A 174 -6.29 20.20 3.60
N ASP A 175 -7.04 20.09 2.50
CA ASP A 175 -6.94 18.94 1.59
C ASP A 175 -5.59 18.88 0.89
N HIS A 176 -4.89 20.00 0.73
CA HIS A 176 -3.54 20.04 0.17
C HIS A 176 -2.54 19.32 1.09
N THR A 177 -2.68 19.48 2.40
CA THR A 177 -1.84 18.83 3.41
C THR A 177 -2.07 17.32 3.43
N ILE A 178 -3.32 16.86 3.27
CA ILE A 178 -3.70 15.44 3.31
C ILE A 178 -3.89 14.82 1.93
N GLU A 179 -3.45 15.48 0.86
CA GLU A 179 -3.66 15.06 -0.53
C GLU A 179 -3.11 13.64 -0.78
N TYR A 180 -2.02 13.23 -0.11
CA TYR A 180 -1.52 11.84 -0.16
C TYR A 180 -2.64 10.82 0.06
N PHE A 181 -3.49 11.01 1.06
CA PHE A 181 -4.55 10.04 1.36
C PHE A 181 -5.67 10.12 0.33
N HIS A 182 -5.98 11.32 -0.17
CA HIS A 182 -6.99 11.52 -1.19
C HIS A 182 -6.63 10.82 -2.50
N ILE A 183 -5.42 11.04 -3.02
CA ILE A 183 -5.03 10.50 -4.32
C ILE A 183 -5.12 8.97 -4.37
N HIS A 184 -4.72 8.27 -3.30
CA HIS A 184 -4.79 6.81 -3.22
C HIS A 184 -6.25 6.30 -3.16
N CYS A 185 -7.18 7.07 -2.59
CA CYS A 185 -8.61 6.72 -2.66
C CYS A 185 -9.14 6.67 -4.11
N TYR A 186 -8.50 7.39 -5.04
CA TYR A 186 -8.95 7.49 -6.44
C TYR A 186 -8.09 6.68 -7.42
N LEU A 187 -6.76 6.60 -7.21
CA LEU A 187 -5.81 5.93 -8.10
C LEU A 187 -5.71 4.43 -7.85
N ASP A 188 -5.66 4.00 -6.58
CA ASP A 188 -5.43 2.59 -6.24
C ASP A 188 -6.48 1.61 -6.83
N PRO A 189 -7.77 1.98 -7.03
CA PRO A 189 -8.71 1.11 -7.76
C PRO A 189 -8.27 0.82 -9.21
N GLU A 190 -7.67 1.78 -9.90
CA GLU A 190 -7.12 1.56 -11.24
C GLU A 190 -5.84 0.73 -11.17
N HIS A 191 -4.92 1.06 -10.26
CA HIS A 191 -3.72 0.27 -10.00
C HIS A 191 -4.02 -1.20 -9.66
N THR A 192 -5.10 -1.45 -8.90
CA THR A 192 -5.55 -2.81 -8.60
C THR A 192 -5.92 -3.55 -9.89
N ASN A 193 -6.65 -2.91 -10.81
CA ASN A 193 -7.02 -3.52 -12.09
C ASN A 193 -5.78 -3.80 -12.96
N GLU A 194 -4.83 -2.88 -12.99
CA GLU A 194 -3.54 -3.04 -13.69
C GLU A 194 -2.75 -4.23 -13.14
N LEU A 195 -2.67 -4.38 -11.82
CA LEU A 195 -1.99 -5.49 -11.16
C LEU A 195 -2.66 -6.83 -11.46
N ILE A 196 -3.99 -6.89 -11.48
CA ILE A 196 -4.73 -8.09 -11.91
C ILE A 196 -4.46 -8.42 -13.38
N GLN A 197 -4.46 -7.40 -14.25
CA GLN A 197 -4.16 -7.57 -15.67
C GLN A 197 -2.74 -8.13 -15.87
N VAL A 198 -1.75 -7.60 -15.15
CA VAL A 198 -0.37 -8.10 -15.18
C VAL A 198 -0.30 -9.52 -14.62
N ALA A 199 -0.96 -9.81 -13.50
CA ALA A 199 -0.97 -11.13 -12.89
C ALA A 199 -1.52 -12.21 -13.83
N GLN A 200 -2.60 -11.90 -14.56
CA GLN A 200 -3.17 -12.80 -15.56
C GLN A 200 -2.16 -13.21 -16.65
N MET A 201 -1.22 -12.34 -17.01
CA MET A 201 -0.18 -12.67 -18.01
C MET A 201 0.82 -13.74 -17.52
N TYR A 202 0.91 -13.93 -16.20
CA TYR A 202 1.85 -14.84 -15.55
C TYR A 202 1.20 -16.10 -14.97
N VAL A 203 -0.13 -16.12 -14.82
CA VAL A 203 -0.88 -17.29 -14.36
C VAL A 203 -1.05 -18.30 -15.49
N LYS A 204 -0.63 -19.55 -15.25
CA LYS A 204 -0.68 -20.65 -16.22
C LYS A 204 -1.42 -21.87 -15.66
N SER A 205 -1.75 -21.85 -14.37
CA SER A 205 -2.35 -22.95 -13.65
C SER A 205 -3.06 -22.47 -12.39
N GLU A 206 -3.92 -23.31 -11.84
CA GLU A 206 -4.55 -23.08 -10.53
C GLU A 206 -3.51 -22.89 -9.41
N LYS A 207 -2.35 -23.55 -9.51
CA LYS A 207 -1.24 -23.34 -8.56
C LYS A 207 -0.71 -21.89 -8.58
N ASP A 208 -0.74 -21.22 -9.73
CA ASP A 208 -0.34 -19.81 -9.81
C ASP A 208 -1.38 -18.90 -9.16
N VAL A 209 -2.66 -19.25 -9.25
CA VAL A 209 -3.75 -18.59 -8.53
C VAL A 209 -3.61 -18.78 -7.03
N GLU A 210 -3.25 -19.98 -6.56
CA GLU A 210 -2.92 -20.25 -5.16
C GLU A 210 -1.75 -19.40 -4.66
N LEU A 211 -0.69 -19.25 -5.46
CA LEU A 211 0.44 -18.39 -5.12
C LEU A 211 0.07 -16.91 -5.05
N PHE A 212 -0.78 -16.44 -5.98
CA PHE A 212 -1.34 -15.09 -5.90
C PHE A 212 -2.16 -14.92 -4.61
N SER A 213 -3.04 -15.87 -4.30
CA SER A 213 -3.85 -15.90 -3.07
C SER A 213 -2.98 -15.87 -1.81
N ASP A 214 -1.91 -16.65 -1.76
CA ASP A 214 -0.94 -16.64 -0.65
C ASP A 214 -0.32 -15.26 -0.47
N GLY A 215 0.07 -14.60 -1.57
CA GLY A 215 0.57 -13.22 -1.55
C GLY A 215 -0.45 -12.24 -0.99
N VAL A 216 -1.72 -12.35 -1.40
CA VAL A 216 -2.81 -11.50 -0.88
C VAL A 216 -2.99 -11.73 0.62
N GLN A 217 -3.09 -13.00 1.05
CA GLN A 217 -3.32 -13.35 2.47
C GLN A 217 -2.17 -12.92 3.38
N ASP A 218 -0.92 -13.17 2.97
CA ASP A 218 0.28 -12.75 3.71
C ASP A 218 0.30 -11.22 3.88
N MET A 219 -0.06 -10.48 2.83
CA MET A 219 -0.09 -9.03 2.88
C MET A 219 -1.17 -8.49 3.81
N ILE A 220 -2.41 -8.99 3.69
CA ILE A 220 -3.53 -8.58 4.55
C ILE A 220 -3.23 -8.89 6.02
N GLN A 221 -2.69 -10.07 6.31
CA GLN A 221 -2.28 -10.42 7.67
C GLN A 221 -1.16 -9.51 8.18
N SER A 222 -0.18 -9.18 7.34
CA SER A 222 0.93 -8.30 7.71
C SER A 222 0.48 -6.87 8.02
N ILE A 223 -0.52 -6.34 7.30
CA ILE A 223 -1.11 -5.03 7.59
C ILE A 223 -1.92 -5.08 8.89
N ALA A 224 -2.70 -6.14 9.11
CA ALA A 224 -3.45 -6.32 10.36
C ALA A 224 -2.53 -6.41 11.59
N ASP A 225 -1.44 -7.18 11.50
CA ASP A 225 -0.44 -7.29 12.56
C ASP A 225 0.17 -5.92 12.89
N MET A 226 0.47 -5.12 11.85
CA MET A 226 0.95 -3.75 12.02
C MET A 226 -0.09 -2.89 12.73
N PHE A 227 -1.37 -2.99 12.37
CA PHE A 227 -2.43 -2.21 13.00
C PHE A 227 -2.65 -2.58 14.47
N VAL A 228 -2.60 -3.87 14.83
CA VAL A 228 -2.61 -4.30 16.24
C VAL A 228 -1.46 -3.63 17.00
N TRP A 229 -0.24 -3.72 16.44
CA TRP A 229 0.92 -3.14 17.08
C TRP A 229 0.84 -1.61 17.21
N LEU A 230 0.37 -0.92 16.17
CA LEU A 230 0.19 0.54 16.20
C LEU A 230 -0.83 0.95 17.26
N ASP A 231 -1.97 0.25 17.37
CA ASP A 231 -3.00 0.57 18.35
C ASP A 231 -2.48 0.50 19.80
N GLU A 232 -1.64 -0.49 20.07
CA GLU A 232 -1.05 -0.73 21.39
C GLU A 232 0.12 0.20 21.75
N ASN A 233 0.86 0.70 20.76
CA ASN A 233 2.19 1.29 21.00
C ASN A 233 2.32 2.77 20.59
N LEU A 234 1.49 3.27 19.68
CA LEU A 234 1.70 4.59 19.09
C LEU A 234 1.72 5.74 20.11
N GLU A 235 0.81 5.71 21.09
CA GLU A 235 0.76 6.69 22.18
C GLU A 235 1.96 6.58 23.13
N LYS A 236 2.45 5.36 23.37
CA LYS A 236 3.61 5.14 24.25
C LYS A 236 4.87 5.71 23.62
N GLU A 237 5.04 5.49 22.32
CA GLU A 237 6.16 6.02 21.56
C GLU A 237 6.08 7.54 21.33
N ALA A 238 4.88 8.13 21.43
CA ALA A 238 4.69 9.57 21.32
C ALA A 238 5.24 10.37 22.51
N VAL A 239 5.50 9.71 23.63
CA VAL A 239 5.95 10.30 24.91
C VAL A 239 7.41 9.94 25.23
N ALA A 240 8.00 8.99 24.49
CA ALA A 240 9.39 8.56 24.62
C ALA A 240 10.35 9.47 23.84
#